data_AF-A0A2S4W8F5-F1
#
_entry.id   AF-A0A2S4W8F5-F1
#
_cell.length_a   1.000
_cell.length_b   1.000
_cell.length_c   1.000
_cell.angle_alpha   90.00
_cell.angle_beta   90.00
_cell.angle_gamma   90.00
#
_symmetry.space_group_name_H-M   'P 1'
#
loop_
_entity.id
_entity.type
_entity.pdbx_description
1 polymer ?
#
loop_
_entity_poly.entity_id
_entity_poly.type
_entity_poly.pdbx_seq_one_letter_code
_entity_poly.pdbx_strand_id
1 'polypeptide(L)'
;MRLTIVATISFKIFVNALPSLGEVSEAIGVSKATNELKMSPSAEQMFKCNPGVDPASHLESSRMRFDELHTKIQGSLDRGNLIHVEDGESDDLWQNVLGIKAGLVPEMVLLHGGYWRLRERCANVMWDYFCVPSGLKKPEILPLHGNTKGSLQPFDHAEGTGLPGGAGLLDASEIEKLKEGSIDLDHADYKSKIESTRQRFRETLDKNDFTTIALKTAPAGLVDIIEEFKHKVAIIWTGPVERQPATSSWGIKYNYYQAPLEGDKLLDMGVPIIAVSTWLGNARMNAIVDKQYMSAYRALLPKGTTFLPTDDSFLGFDNLAKIPTNPKAKFSHYVFSLADGLKEKMIQRYQVLSNTFQIDHSVQIVTDKGMKEALGEVMEVEMKRPDRDPKNWAIDVSPKKDTNVFLVTQIYSEPLESKVQDVINWMAEGEAPLHFPAVNAKHT
;
A
#
# COMPACT_ATOMS: atom_id res chain seq x y z
N MET A 1 -4.83 44.89 20.89
CA MET A 1 -5.34 43.56 21.28
C MET A 1 -6.14 43.01 20.11
N ARG A 2 -5.53 42.18 19.25
CA ARG A 2 -6.18 41.58 18.08
C ARG A 2 -6.34 40.09 18.37
N LEU A 3 -7.60 39.63 18.32
CA LEU A 3 -7.98 38.24 18.57
C LEU A 3 -7.93 37.50 17.22
N THR A 4 -7.01 36.55 17.10
CA THR A 4 -6.89 35.63 15.96
C THR A 4 -7.88 34.48 16.16
N ILE A 5 -8.85 34.35 15.25
CA ILE A 5 -9.76 33.19 15.21
C ILE A 5 -9.07 32.11 14.38
N VAL A 6 -8.65 31.03 15.03
CA VAL A 6 -8.21 29.79 14.38
C VAL A 6 -9.46 28.98 14.05
N ALA A 7 -9.74 28.82 12.76
CA ALA A 7 -10.82 27.99 12.27
C ALA A 7 -10.34 26.53 12.16
N THR A 8 -10.75 25.69 13.10
CA THR A 8 -10.55 24.24 13.04
C THR A 8 -11.57 23.64 12.07
N ILE A 9 -11.10 23.11 10.94
CA ILE A 9 -11.93 22.36 9.99
C ILE A 9 -12.08 20.93 10.52
N SER A 10 -13.21 20.66 11.19
CA SER A 10 -13.58 19.31 11.62
C SER A 10 -14.21 18.54 10.46
N PHE A 11 -13.56 17.44 10.05
CA PHE A 11 -14.08 16.43 9.12
C PHE A 11 -15.35 15.78 9.72
N LYS A 12 -16.52 16.14 9.20
CA LYS A 12 -17.78 15.44 9.46
C LYS A 12 -17.99 14.37 8.39
N ILE A 13 -17.79 13.12 8.77
CA ILE A 13 -18.23 11.95 7.99
C ILE A 13 -19.75 11.85 8.10
N PHE A 14 -20.41 11.71 6.95
CA PHE A 14 -21.85 11.58 6.79
C PHE A 14 -22.41 10.38 7.58
N VAL A 15 -23.31 10.65 8.51
CA VAL A 15 -24.28 9.68 9.03
C VAL A 15 -25.63 10.12 8.50
N ASN A 16 -26.14 9.44 7.48
CA ASN A 16 -27.55 9.53 7.12
C ASN A 16 -28.31 8.36 7.74
N ALA A 17 -29.36 8.73 8.47
CA ALA A 17 -30.30 7.87 9.16
C ALA A 17 -31.24 7.15 8.18
N LEU A 18 -31.73 5.97 8.60
CA LEU A 18 -33.13 5.44 8.50
C LEU A 18 -33.12 3.89 8.58
N PRO A 19 -34.28 3.22 8.76
CA PRO A 19 -35.07 3.06 9.98
C PRO A 19 -35.02 1.61 10.52
N SER A 20 -35.73 1.40 11.63
CA SER A 20 -35.83 0.18 12.44
C SER A 20 -36.32 -1.11 11.74
N LEU A 21 -35.68 -2.21 12.14
CA LEU A 21 -36.19 -3.57 12.43
C LEU A 21 -36.98 -4.33 11.34
N GLY A 22 -36.33 -5.38 10.85
CA GLY A 22 -36.95 -6.61 10.35
C GLY A 22 -35.96 -7.76 10.50
N GLU A 23 -36.31 -8.78 11.27
CA GLU A 23 -35.53 -10.01 11.47
C GLU A 23 -35.33 -10.77 10.15
N VAL A 24 -34.10 -11.17 9.83
CA VAL A 24 -33.85 -12.46 9.14
C VAL A 24 -32.51 -13.02 9.64
N SER A 25 -32.61 -14.10 10.41
CA SER A 25 -31.56 -15.08 10.64
C SER A 25 -31.53 -16.02 9.42
N GLU A 26 -30.37 -16.29 8.84
CA GLU A 26 -29.88 -17.65 8.62
C GLU A 26 -28.47 -17.67 7.97
N ALA A 27 -27.75 -18.73 8.31
CA ALA A 27 -26.35 -19.02 8.05
C ALA A 27 -25.86 -18.77 6.60
N ILE A 28 -24.69 -18.12 6.47
CA ILE A 28 -23.89 -18.19 5.25
C ILE A 28 -23.21 -19.57 5.25
N GLY A 29 -23.80 -20.51 4.52
CA GLY A 29 -23.16 -21.76 4.18
C GLY A 29 -21.90 -21.51 3.34
N VAL A 30 -20.81 -22.16 3.73
CA VAL A 30 -19.63 -22.35 2.86
C VAL A 30 -20.13 -23.02 1.58
N SER A 31 -20.15 -22.29 0.46
CA SER A 31 -20.75 -22.79 -0.77
C SER A 31 -19.90 -23.92 -1.37
N LYS A 32 -20.38 -25.16 -1.24
CA LYS A 32 -19.95 -26.27 -2.10
C LYS A 32 -20.17 -25.90 -3.57
N ALA A 33 -19.25 -26.36 -4.42
CA ALA A 33 -19.20 -26.04 -5.84
C ALA A 33 -20.47 -26.43 -6.60
N THR A 34 -21.04 -25.47 -7.32
CA THR A 34 -21.99 -25.67 -8.42
C THR A 34 -21.38 -25.06 -9.69
N ASN A 35 -21.69 -25.63 -10.86
CA ASN A 35 -21.08 -25.34 -12.17
C ASN A 35 -21.41 -23.95 -12.77
N GLU A 36 -21.60 -22.92 -11.95
CA GLU A 36 -21.66 -21.52 -12.39
C GLU A 36 -20.26 -20.91 -12.20
N LEU A 37 -19.81 -20.03 -13.11
CA LEU A 37 -18.55 -19.29 -12.91
C LEU A 37 -18.61 -18.61 -11.54
N LYS A 38 -17.85 -19.10 -10.56
CA LYS A 38 -17.73 -18.47 -9.24
C LYS A 38 -16.89 -17.21 -9.38
N MET A 39 -17.52 -16.12 -9.81
CA MET A 39 -16.91 -14.79 -9.86
C MET A 39 -16.75 -14.22 -8.46
N SER A 40 -15.80 -13.30 -8.29
CA SER A 40 -15.74 -12.53 -7.05
C SER A 40 -16.95 -11.57 -6.93
N PRO A 41 -17.34 -11.19 -5.70
CA PRO A 41 -18.38 -10.17 -5.51
C PRO A 41 -18.07 -8.82 -6.19
N SER A 42 -16.78 -8.51 -6.37
CA SER A 42 -16.31 -7.32 -7.08
C SER A 42 -16.59 -7.44 -8.59
N ALA A 43 -16.24 -8.57 -9.20
CA ALA A 43 -16.51 -8.84 -10.61
C ALA A 43 -18.01 -8.95 -10.89
N GLU A 44 -18.76 -9.67 -10.06
CA GLU A 44 -20.21 -9.80 -10.22
C GLU A 44 -20.91 -8.44 -10.30
N GLN A 45 -20.55 -7.51 -9.40
CA GLN A 45 -21.13 -6.16 -9.38
C GLN A 45 -20.82 -5.40 -10.66
N MET A 46 -19.57 -5.45 -11.11
CA MET A 46 -19.15 -4.77 -12.34
C MET A 46 -19.88 -5.33 -13.57
N PHE A 47 -20.06 -6.64 -13.69
CA PHE A 47 -20.80 -7.24 -14.79
C PHE A 47 -22.32 -7.01 -14.69
N LYS A 48 -22.91 -7.01 -13.48
CA LYS A 48 -24.33 -6.66 -13.27
C LYS A 48 -24.65 -5.24 -13.77
N CYS A 49 -23.73 -4.31 -13.60
CA CYS A 49 -23.85 -2.95 -14.12
C CYS A 49 -23.51 -2.83 -15.62
N ASN A 50 -22.97 -3.87 -16.24
CA ASN A 50 -22.52 -3.88 -17.64
C ASN A 50 -23.00 -5.16 -18.38
N PRO A 51 -24.32 -5.35 -18.57
CA PRO A 51 -24.90 -6.62 -19.04
C PRO A 51 -24.54 -6.99 -20.49
N GLY A 52 -23.92 -6.08 -21.25
CA GLY A 52 -23.45 -6.33 -22.61
C GLY A 52 -22.07 -7.00 -22.70
N VAL A 53 -21.40 -7.23 -21.58
CA VAL A 53 -20.08 -7.87 -21.53
C VAL A 53 -20.24 -9.32 -21.08
N ASP A 54 -19.73 -10.28 -21.86
CA ASP A 54 -19.67 -11.69 -21.45
C ASP A 54 -18.61 -11.89 -20.35
N PRO A 55 -19.01 -12.23 -19.11
CA PRO A 55 -18.07 -12.34 -18.00
C PRO A 55 -17.00 -13.42 -18.21
N ALA A 56 -17.37 -14.58 -18.77
CA ALA A 56 -16.48 -15.71 -18.92
C ALA A 56 -15.33 -15.36 -19.89
N SER A 57 -15.68 -14.91 -21.09
CA SER A 57 -14.70 -14.48 -22.09
C SER A 57 -13.88 -13.27 -21.62
N HIS A 58 -14.46 -12.39 -20.81
CA HIS A 58 -13.75 -11.23 -20.28
C HIS A 58 -12.69 -11.61 -19.25
N LEU A 59 -13.04 -12.45 -18.28
CA LEU A 59 -12.12 -12.93 -17.25
C LEU A 59 -11.01 -13.81 -17.83
N GLU A 60 -11.32 -14.67 -18.80
CA GLU A 60 -10.33 -15.49 -19.49
C GLU A 60 -9.31 -14.63 -20.25
N SER A 61 -9.78 -13.67 -21.05
CA SER A 61 -8.92 -12.70 -21.76
C SER A 61 -8.07 -11.88 -20.80
N SER A 62 -8.69 -11.40 -19.70
CA SER A 62 -8.01 -10.61 -18.67
C SER A 62 -6.87 -11.41 -18.03
N ARG A 63 -7.11 -12.68 -17.70
CA ARG A 63 -6.10 -13.55 -17.12
C ARG A 63 -4.94 -13.80 -18.08
N MET A 64 -5.22 -14.07 -19.35
CA MET A 64 -4.17 -14.29 -20.36
C MET A 64 -3.25 -13.06 -20.50
N ARG A 65 -3.82 -11.87 -20.68
CA ARG A 65 -3.04 -10.62 -20.82
C ARG A 65 -2.31 -10.25 -19.53
N PHE A 66 -2.93 -10.51 -18.37
CA PHE A 66 -2.26 -10.37 -17.09
C PHE A 66 -1.06 -11.31 -16.96
N ASP A 67 -1.17 -12.57 -17.36
CA ASP A 67 -0.08 -13.55 -17.28
C ASP A 67 1.10 -13.17 -18.19
N GLU A 68 0.83 -12.59 -19.36
CA GLU A 68 1.86 -12.01 -20.23
C GLU A 68 2.58 -10.83 -19.57
N LEU A 69 1.83 -9.90 -18.96
CA LEU A 69 2.39 -8.77 -18.22
C LEU A 69 3.18 -9.24 -16.99
N HIS A 70 2.65 -10.20 -16.23
CA HIS A 70 3.28 -10.77 -15.04
C HIS A 70 4.61 -11.42 -15.40
N THR A 71 4.71 -12.10 -16.54
CA THR A 71 5.99 -12.64 -17.04
C THR A 71 7.03 -11.54 -17.25
N LYS A 72 6.65 -10.39 -17.82
CA LYS A 72 7.56 -9.23 -17.97
C LYS A 72 7.97 -8.64 -16.62
N ILE A 73 7.02 -8.51 -15.71
CA ILE A 73 7.25 -8.06 -14.33
C ILE A 73 8.28 -8.99 -13.68
N GLN A 74 8.02 -10.30 -13.65
CA GLN A 74 8.93 -11.27 -13.05
C GLN A 74 10.32 -11.25 -13.66
N GLY A 75 10.42 -11.09 -14.99
CA GLY A 75 11.71 -10.90 -15.66
C GLY A 75 12.44 -9.63 -15.23
N SER A 76 11.73 -8.52 -14.97
CA SER A 76 12.35 -7.29 -14.44
C SER A 76 12.80 -7.45 -12.99
N LEU A 77 12.01 -8.13 -12.15
CA LEU A 77 12.35 -8.42 -10.76
C LEU A 77 13.61 -9.30 -10.67
N ASP A 78 13.74 -10.32 -11.52
CA ASP A 78 14.93 -11.19 -11.59
C ASP A 78 16.22 -10.43 -11.94
N ARG A 79 16.09 -9.30 -12.66
CA ARG A 79 17.22 -8.42 -13.01
C ARG A 79 17.49 -7.34 -11.96
N GLY A 80 16.68 -7.26 -10.91
CA GLY A 80 16.73 -6.18 -9.91
C GLY A 80 16.12 -4.86 -10.39
N ASN A 81 15.41 -4.84 -11.51
CA ASN A 81 14.78 -3.65 -12.09
C ASN A 81 13.45 -3.33 -11.41
N LEU A 82 13.49 -3.16 -10.10
CA LEU A 82 12.37 -2.82 -9.23
C LEU A 82 12.61 -1.46 -8.59
N ILE A 83 11.62 -0.59 -8.67
CA ILE A 83 11.61 0.71 -8.02
C ILE A 83 10.44 0.76 -7.05
N HIS A 84 10.69 1.18 -5.81
CA HIS A 84 9.63 1.51 -4.86
C HIS A 84 9.36 3.02 -4.89
N VAL A 85 8.10 3.40 -4.85
CA VAL A 85 7.68 4.78 -4.58
C VAL A 85 6.84 4.75 -3.31
N GLU A 86 7.35 5.32 -2.23
CA GLU A 86 6.82 5.15 -0.88
C GLU A 86 6.79 6.48 -0.11
N ASP A 87 5.86 6.64 0.84
CA ASP A 87 5.76 7.82 1.70
C ASP A 87 6.17 7.54 3.14
N GLY A 88 6.69 6.35 3.43
CA GLY A 88 7.34 6.03 4.70
C GLY A 88 6.37 5.73 5.83
N GLU A 89 5.10 5.47 5.51
CA GLU A 89 4.14 4.94 6.49
C GLU A 89 4.51 3.49 6.88
N SER A 90 3.91 2.98 7.96
CA SER A 90 4.25 1.67 8.53
C SER A 90 4.07 0.50 7.56
N ASP A 91 3.15 0.61 6.61
CA ASP A 91 2.83 -0.42 5.63
C ASP A 91 3.87 -0.50 4.51
N ASP A 92 4.45 0.64 4.09
CA ASP A 92 5.59 0.69 3.19
C ASP A 92 6.79 -0.11 3.73
N LEU A 93 7.10 0.10 5.01
CA LEU A 93 8.17 -0.61 5.72
C LEU A 93 7.87 -2.10 5.85
N TRP A 94 6.59 -2.47 6.07
CA TRP A 94 6.16 -3.85 6.11
C TRP A 94 6.31 -4.54 4.75
N GLN A 95 5.91 -3.87 3.68
CA GLN A 95 6.12 -4.35 2.32
C GLN A 95 7.62 -4.50 2.00
N ASN A 96 8.47 -3.59 2.48
CA ASN A 96 9.92 -3.69 2.30
C ASN A 96 10.48 -4.94 2.97
N VAL A 97 10.11 -5.26 4.21
CA VAL A 97 10.64 -6.46 4.89
C VAL A 97 10.10 -7.76 4.27
N LEU A 98 8.85 -7.77 3.79
CA LEU A 98 8.28 -8.89 3.03
C LEU A 98 9.03 -9.11 1.72
N GLY A 99 9.30 -8.04 0.97
CA GLY A 99 10.09 -8.08 -0.26
C GLY A 99 11.49 -8.60 -0.01
N ILE A 100 12.19 -8.05 0.98
CA ILE A 100 13.54 -8.48 1.36
C ILE A 100 13.55 -9.96 1.72
N LYS A 101 12.61 -10.46 2.54
CA LYS A 101 12.50 -11.90 2.88
C LYS A 101 12.20 -12.78 1.66
N ALA A 102 11.58 -12.24 0.62
CA ALA A 102 11.39 -12.92 -0.67
C ALA A 102 12.61 -12.81 -1.60
N GLY A 103 13.70 -12.18 -1.16
CA GLY A 103 14.90 -11.95 -1.96
C GLY A 103 14.77 -10.79 -2.95
N LEU A 104 13.77 -9.91 -2.77
CA LEU A 104 13.52 -8.74 -3.60
C LEU A 104 14.05 -7.49 -2.89
N VAL A 105 15.10 -6.90 -3.45
CA VAL A 105 15.60 -5.59 -3.05
C VAL A 105 15.47 -4.68 -4.26
N PRO A 106 14.78 -3.52 -4.16
CA PRO A 106 14.69 -2.57 -5.26
C PRO A 106 16.08 -2.02 -5.60
N GLU A 107 16.27 -1.57 -6.83
CA GLU A 107 17.47 -0.79 -7.18
C GLU A 107 17.37 0.66 -6.65
N MET A 108 16.15 1.17 -6.53
CA MET A 108 15.86 2.54 -6.13
C MET A 108 14.58 2.63 -5.29
N VAL A 109 14.62 3.49 -4.27
CA VAL A 109 13.47 3.89 -3.48
C VAL A 109 13.28 5.39 -3.63
N LEU A 110 12.14 5.78 -4.21
CA LEU A 110 11.70 7.15 -4.40
C LEU A 110 10.76 7.54 -3.26
N LEU A 111 11.14 8.55 -2.49
CA LEU A 111 10.42 9.00 -1.31
C LEU A 111 9.48 10.15 -1.63
N HIS A 112 8.23 10.04 -1.22
CA HIS A 112 7.17 11.01 -1.48
C HIS A 112 6.72 11.68 -0.18
N GLY A 113 6.52 12.99 -0.19
CA GLY A 113 5.89 13.76 0.89
C GLY A 113 6.75 13.98 2.14
N GLY A 114 6.06 14.31 3.24
CA GLY A 114 6.62 14.48 4.59
C GLY A 114 7.76 15.49 4.72
N TYR A 115 8.53 15.32 5.79
CA TYR A 115 9.77 16.05 6.01
C TYR A 115 10.89 15.38 5.20
N TRP A 116 11.07 15.80 3.94
CA TRP A 116 11.89 15.07 2.96
C TRP A 116 13.29 14.68 3.45
N ARG A 117 13.99 15.52 4.23
CA ARG A 117 15.31 15.17 4.79
C ARG A 117 15.22 14.13 5.90
N LEU A 118 14.22 14.25 6.78
CA LEU A 118 13.99 13.31 7.86
C LEU A 118 13.62 11.95 7.30
N ARG A 119 12.71 11.91 6.32
CA ARG A 119 12.30 10.70 5.60
C ARG A 119 13.47 10.04 4.89
N GLU A 120 14.25 10.80 4.13
CA GLU A 120 15.46 10.30 3.47
C GLU A 120 16.43 9.69 4.49
N ARG A 121 16.64 10.36 5.64
CA ARG A 121 17.51 9.86 6.70
C ARG A 121 16.97 8.57 7.33
N CYS A 122 15.69 8.52 7.66
CA CYS A 122 15.06 7.34 8.27
C CYS A 122 15.09 6.14 7.30
N ALA A 123 14.72 6.35 6.04
CA ALA A 123 14.78 5.33 5.00
C ALA A 123 16.22 4.80 4.83
N ASN A 124 17.22 5.68 4.81
CA ASN A 124 18.62 5.26 4.75
C ASN A 124 19.01 4.36 5.92
N VAL A 125 18.63 4.73 7.16
CA VAL A 125 18.93 3.94 8.36
C VAL A 125 18.22 2.59 8.34
N MET A 126 16.96 2.54 7.88
CA MET A 126 16.20 1.28 7.80
C MET A 126 16.73 0.35 6.73
N TRP A 127 17.05 0.86 5.55
CA TRP A 127 17.68 0.05 4.51
C TRP A 127 19.08 -0.42 4.91
N ASP A 128 19.88 0.39 5.62
CA ASP A 128 21.15 -0.07 6.18
C ASP A 128 20.96 -1.18 7.22
N TYR A 129 19.94 -1.06 8.08
CA TYR A 129 19.61 -2.05 9.10
C TYR A 129 19.35 -3.43 8.50
N PHE A 130 18.67 -3.49 7.35
CA PHE A 130 18.39 -4.75 6.67
C PHE A 130 19.53 -5.22 5.77
N CYS A 131 20.06 -4.33 4.92
CA CYS A 131 20.95 -4.74 3.84
C CYS A 131 22.37 -5.04 4.35
N VAL A 132 22.92 -4.22 5.25
CA VAL A 132 24.32 -4.34 5.68
C VAL A 132 24.60 -5.66 6.41
N PRO A 133 23.82 -6.06 7.44
CA PRO A 133 24.06 -7.34 8.13
C PRO A 133 23.75 -8.56 7.26
N SER A 134 22.86 -8.40 6.27
CA SER A 134 22.42 -9.48 5.38
C SER A 134 23.30 -9.60 4.12
N GLY A 135 24.28 -8.73 3.94
CA GLY A 135 25.16 -8.71 2.77
C GLY A 135 24.45 -8.34 1.45
N LEU A 136 23.30 -7.65 1.54
CA LEU A 136 22.53 -7.21 0.37
C LEU A 136 23.02 -5.84 -0.10
N LYS A 137 22.93 -5.59 -1.41
CA LYS A 137 23.15 -4.25 -1.96
C LYS A 137 22.00 -3.34 -1.55
N LYS A 138 22.33 -2.20 -0.94
CA LYS A 138 21.36 -1.17 -0.57
C LYS A 138 20.78 -0.51 -1.83
N PRO A 139 19.45 -0.23 -1.90
CA PRO A 139 18.89 0.63 -2.92
C PRO A 139 19.43 2.05 -2.86
N GLU A 140 19.37 2.75 -3.99
CA GLU A 140 19.52 4.21 -4.01
C GLU A 140 18.27 4.86 -3.40
N ILE A 141 18.43 5.65 -2.34
CA ILE A 141 17.32 6.30 -1.64
C ILE A 141 17.27 7.77 -2.05
N LEU A 142 16.17 8.20 -2.68
CA LEU A 142 16.07 9.53 -3.29
C LEU A 142 14.70 10.19 -3.01
N PRO A 143 14.64 11.46 -2.60
CA PRO A 143 13.39 12.20 -2.47
C PRO A 143 12.88 12.59 -3.86
N LEU A 144 11.63 12.25 -4.15
CA LEU A 144 10.95 12.51 -5.43
C LEU A 144 10.04 13.76 -5.34
N HIS A 145 9.39 13.94 -4.20
CA HIS A 145 8.42 15.02 -3.99
C HIS A 145 8.35 15.35 -2.49
N GLY A 146 8.33 16.62 -2.12
CA GLY A 146 8.16 17.10 -0.74
C GLY A 146 6.73 17.56 -0.45
N ASN A 147 6.37 17.68 0.83
CA ASN A 147 5.01 18.05 1.22
C ASN A 147 4.71 19.55 1.03
N THR A 148 3.84 19.91 0.09
CA THR A 148 3.51 21.33 -0.16
C THR A 148 2.44 21.84 0.81
N LYS A 149 2.82 22.76 1.70
CA LYS A 149 1.91 23.63 2.50
C LYS A 149 0.91 22.91 3.44
N GLY A 150 1.43 22.32 4.51
CA GLY A 150 0.63 22.05 5.72
C GLY A 150 -0.17 20.74 5.73
N SER A 151 0.01 19.87 4.73
CA SER A 151 -0.60 18.53 4.64
C SER A 151 0.24 17.44 5.33
N LEU A 152 0.96 17.77 6.40
CA LEU A 152 1.69 16.77 7.18
C LEU A 152 0.69 15.84 7.88
N GLN A 153 0.95 14.54 7.82
CA GLN A 153 0.14 13.51 8.45
C GLN A 153 0.65 13.19 9.85
N PRO A 154 -0.16 12.57 10.72
CA PRO A 154 0.28 12.15 12.04
C PRO A 154 1.57 11.31 12.03
N PHE A 155 1.73 10.40 11.06
CA PHE A 155 2.94 9.59 10.94
C PHE A 155 4.18 10.42 10.52
N ASP A 156 4.04 11.49 9.73
CA ASP A 156 5.14 12.42 9.40
C ASP A 156 5.75 13.03 10.67
N HIS A 157 4.93 13.27 11.69
CA HIS A 157 5.38 13.82 12.96
C HIS A 157 6.08 12.78 13.86
N ALA A 158 5.69 11.51 13.72
CA ALA A 158 6.27 10.36 14.43
C ALA A 158 7.55 9.82 13.78
N GLU A 159 7.89 10.26 12.56
CA GLU A 159 9.12 9.83 11.89
C GLU A 159 10.39 10.04 12.74
N GLY A 160 11.29 9.07 12.65
CA GLY A 160 12.54 9.06 13.41
C GLY A 160 12.38 8.68 14.89
N THR A 161 11.16 8.55 15.41
CA THR A 161 10.90 8.18 16.81
C THR A 161 10.75 6.67 17.02
N GLY A 162 10.84 6.20 18.27
CA GLY A 162 10.48 4.84 18.66
C GLY A 162 11.66 3.95 19.05
N LEU A 163 12.23 4.11 20.24
CA LEU A 163 12.90 3.04 21.01
C LEU A 163 12.53 3.22 22.50
N PRO A 164 12.55 2.15 23.31
CA PRO A 164 12.29 2.24 24.75
C PRO A 164 13.33 3.15 25.45
N GLY A 165 12.88 4.03 26.34
CA GLY A 165 13.77 4.93 27.10
C GLY A 165 14.05 6.28 26.42
N GLY A 166 13.35 6.61 25.33
CA GLY A 166 13.43 7.92 24.67
C GLY A 166 14.52 8.04 23.60
N ALA A 167 15.25 6.97 23.30
CA ALA A 167 16.04 6.92 22.08
C ALA A 167 15.09 6.76 20.87
N GLY A 168 15.25 7.53 19.81
CA GLY A 168 14.51 7.31 18.56
C GLY A 168 15.29 6.39 17.62
N LEU A 169 14.75 6.16 16.42
CA LEU A 169 15.55 5.70 15.29
C LEU A 169 16.76 6.63 15.07
N LEU A 170 16.52 7.92 15.34
CA LEU A 170 17.45 9.04 15.33
C LEU A 170 17.39 9.79 16.66
N ASP A 171 18.41 10.60 16.96
CA ASP A 171 18.40 11.47 18.13
C ASP A 171 17.40 12.63 17.97
N ALA A 172 16.74 13.04 19.06
CA ALA A 172 15.70 14.08 19.01
C ALA A 172 16.19 15.40 18.40
N SER A 173 17.43 15.80 18.67
CA SER A 173 18.03 17.00 18.08
C SER A 173 18.32 16.86 16.58
N GLU A 174 18.67 15.66 16.11
CA GLU A 174 18.81 15.36 14.68
C GLU A 174 17.45 15.43 13.99
N ILE A 175 16.40 14.86 14.60
CA ILE A 175 15.02 14.90 14.08
C ILE A 175 14.55 16.33 13.87
N GLU A 176 14.63 17.18 14.89
CA GLU A 176 14.16 18.57 14.79
C GLU A 176 14.94 19.36 13.72
N LYS A 177 16.28 19.19 13.66
CA LYS A 177 17.10 19.82 12.62
C LYS A 177 16.69 19.39 11.21
N LEU A 178 16.40 18.10 11.01
CA LEU A 178 15.97 17.57 9.71
C LEU A 178 14.56 18.04 9.34
N LYS A 179 13.65 18.14 10.31
CA LYS A 179 12.31 18.72 10.13
C LYS A 179 12.40 20.18 9.70
N GLU A 180 13.13 21.01 10.43
CA GLU A 180 13.36 22.42 10.11
C GLU A 180 13.94 22.60 8.70
N GLY A 181 14.97 21.79 8.36
CA GLY A 181 15.60 21.81 7.05
C GLY A 181 14.71 21.31 5.89
N SER A 182 13.52 20.78 6.18
CA SER A 182 12.59 20.25 5.19
C SER A 182 11.43 21.19 4.85
N ILE A 183 11.25 22.30 5.59
CA ILE A 183 10.07 23.17 5.46
C ILE A 183 10.11 24.03 4.19
N ASP A 184 11.28 24.55 3.84
CA ASP A 184 11.43 25.46 2.69
C ASP A 184 11.64 24.68 1.38
N LEU A 185 10.53 24.43 0.68
CA LEU A 185 10.52 23.81 -0.65
C LEU A 185 10.90 24.77 -1.78
N ASP A 186 11.04 26.07 -1.49
CA ASP A 186 11.54 27.04 -2.46
C ASP A 186 13.06 27.18 -2.43
N HIS A 187 13.70 26.66 -1.38
CA HIS A 187 15.14 26.64 -1.22
C HIS A 187 15.86 25.93 -2.37
N ALA A 188 17.00 26.48 -2.80
CA ALA A 188 17.79 25.96 -3.91
C ALA A 188 18.24 24.51 -3.71
N ASP A 189 18.55 24.13 -2.47
CA ASP A 189 18.97 22.76 -2.12
C ASP A 189 17.87 21.72 -2.41
N TYR A 190 16.63 21.99 -2.00
CA TYR A 190 15.51 21.10 -2.29
C TYR A 190 15.27 20.99 -3.80
N LYS A 191 15.21 22.12 -4.51
CA LYS A 191 15.02 22.13 -5.97
C LYS A 191 16.11 21.36 -6.72
N SER A 192 17.38 21.56 -6.32
CA SER A 192 18.53 20.83 -6.86
C SER A 192 18.43 19.33 -6.59
N LYS A 193 18.06 18.95 -5.37
CA LYS A 193 17.90 17.54 -4.96
C LYS A 193 16.79 16.86 -5.77
N ILE A 194 15.62 17.48 -5.91
CA ILE A 194 14.52 16.93 -6.70
C ILE A 194 14.90 16.80 -8.18
N GLU A 195 15.56 17.80 -8.76
CA GLU A 195 15.99 17.71 -10.16
C GLU A 195 17.03 16.60 -10.36
N SER A 196 17.99 16.47 -9.44
CA SER A 196 18.95 15.36 -9.44
C SER A 196 18.25 14.00 -9.32
N THR A 197 17.24 13.87 -8.46
CA THR A 197 16.44 12.64 -8.36
C THR A 197 15.74 12.33 -9.68
N ARG A 198 15.12 13.34 -10.29
CA ARG A 198 14.40 13.18 -11.57
C ARG A 198 15.34 12.74 -12.69
N GLN A 199 16.52 13.35 -12.79
CA GLN A 199 17.54 12.93 -13.76
C GLN A 199 17.97 11.48 -13.51
N ARG A 200 18.30 11.13 -12.25
CA ARG A 200 18.73 9.79 -11.88
C ARG A 200 17.66 8.73 -12.15
N PHE A 201 16.39 9.07 -11.92
CA PHE A 201 15.26 8.22 -12.23
C PHE A 201 15.13 7.99 -13.74
N ARG A 202 15.26 9.04 -14.57
CA ARG A 202 15.30 8.90 -16.04
C ARG A 202 16.44 8.02 -16.52
N GLU A 203 17.65 8.22 -16.02
CA GLU A 203 18.82 7.40 -16.37
C GLU A 203 18.61 5.92 -16.02
N THR A 204 17.98 5.66 -14.88
CA THR A 204 17.66 4.30 -14.43
C THR A 204 16.63 3.65 -15.35
N LEU A 205 15.55 4.37 -15.67
CA LEU A 205 14.56 3.88 -16.64
C LEU A 205 15.16 3.70 -18.03
N ASP A 206 16.00 4.61 -18.50
CA ASP A 206 16.67 4.55 -19.80
C ASP A 206 17.55 3.30 -19.94
N LYS A 207 18.34 2.99 -18.91
CA LYS A 207 19.22 1.81 -18.88
C LYS A 207 18.45 0.48 -18.91
N ASN A 208 17.27 0.44 -18.31
CA ASN A 208 16.52 -0.81 -18.15
C ASN A 208 15.69 -1.14 -19.40
N ASP A 209 15.68 -2.41 -19.81
CA ASP A 209 14.79 -2.90 -20.88
C ASP A 209 13.32 -2.91 -20.46
N PHE A 210 13.07 -3.19 -19.19
CA PHE A 210 11.75 -3.13 -18.55
C PHE A 210 11.93 -2.92 -17.04
N THR A 211 11.11 -2.05 -16.46
CA THR A 211 11.13 -1.70 -15.03
C THR A 211 9.76 -1.91 -14.40
N THR A 212 9.73 -2.58 -13.25
CA THR A 212 8.52 -2.63 -12.40
C THR A 212 8.60 -1.53 -11.35
N ILE A 213 7.52 -0.76 -11.22
CA ILE A 213 7.38 0.27 -10.19
C ILE A 213 6.29 -0.15 -9.23
N ALA A 214 6.66 -0.41 -7.98
CA ALA A 214 5.72 -0.53 -6.87
C ALA A 214 5.36 0.88 -6.40
N LEU A 215 4.23 1.40 -6.88
CA LEU A 215 3.68 2.68 -6.46
C LEU A 215 2.81 2.45 -5.23
N LYS A 216 3.38 2.71 -4.05
CA LYS A 216 2.73 2.47 -2.76
C LYS A 216 2.03 3.71 -2.21
N THR A 217 2.29 4.88 -2.81
CA THR A 217 1.76 6.19 -2.42
C THR A 217 1.10 6.90 -3.63
N ALA A 218 0.89 8.22 -3.52
CA ALA A 218 0.36 9.07 -4.57
C ALA A 218 1.30 9.14 -5.79
N PRO A 219 0.75 9.29 -7.02
CA PRO A 219 1.55 9.37 -8.24
C PRO A 219 2.30 10.71 -8.44
N ALA A 220 2.31 11.60 -7.44
CA ALA A 220 2.86 12.94 -7.60
C ALA A 220 4.37 12.91 -7.86
N GLY A 221 4.83 13.77 -8.79
CA GLY A 221 6.24 13.90 -9.13
C GLY A 221 6.81 12.84 -10.09
N LEU A 222 6.11 11.70 -10.33
CA LEU A 222 6.56 10.68 -11.29
C LEU A 222 5.89 10.70 -12.66
N VAL A 223 4.62 11.13 -12.78
CA VAL A 223 3.80 10.93 -13.99
C VAL A 223 4.47 11.40 -15.27
N ASP A 224 5.05 12.59 -15.30
CA ASP A 224 5.69 13.13 -16.50
C ASP A 224 6.88 12.26 -16.95
N ILE A 225 7.63 11.70 -16.00
CA ILE A 225 8.74 10.78 -16.31
C ILE A 225 8.19 9.44 -16.80
N ILE A 226 7.15 8.90 -16.17
CA ILE A 226 6.55 7.65 -16.66
C ILE A 226 6.01 7.81 -18.08
N GLU A 227 5.45 8.95 -18.42
CA GLU A 227 4.96 9.20 -19.78
C GLU A 227 6.05 9.05 -20.85
N GLU A 228 7.28 9.52 -20.55
CA GLU A 228 8.47 9.34 -21.41
C GLU A 228 8.83 7.85 -21.61
N PHE A 229 8.63 7.01 -20.58
CA PHE A 229 9.09 5.62 -20.52
C PHE A 229 7.98 4.55 -20.51
N LYS A 230 6.72 4.94 -20.74
CA LYS A 230 5.53 4.09 -20.55
C LYS A 230 5.52 2.75 -21.32
N HIS A 231 6.31 2.65 -22.38
CA HIS A 231 6.44 1.45 -23.21
C HIS A 231 7.29 0.34 -22.56
N LYS A 232 8.05 0.68 -21.51
CA LYS A 232 8.95 -0.24 -20.80
C LYS A 232 8.79 -0.20 -19.27
N VAL A 233 7.65 0.27 -18.80
CA VAL A 233 7.32 0.32 -17.37
C VAL A 233 6.03 -0.45 -17.12
N ALA A 234 5.95 -1.14 -15.99
CA ALA A 234 4.68 -1.55 -15.38
C ALA A 234 4.57 -0.95 -13.99
N ILE A 235 3.35 -0.57 -13.60
CA ILE A 235 3.05 -0.03 -12.28
C ILE A 235 2.19 -1.03 -11.52
N ILE A 236 2.63 -1.37 -10.32
CA ILE A 236 1.80 -2.06 -9.33
C ILE A 236 1.38 -0.98 -8.35
N TRP A 237 0.12 -0.58 -8.41
CA TRP A 237 -0.39 0.53 -7.62
C TRP A 237 -1.25 -0.01 -6.49
N THR A 238 -0.98 0.43 -5.26
CA THR A 238 -1.81 0.24 -4.05
C THR A 238 -3.16 0.98 -4.13
N GLY A 239 -3.81 0.91 -5.30
CA GLY A 239 -5.19 1.22 -5.58
C GLY A 239 -5.52 2.71 -5.73
N PRO A 240 -6.06 3.14 -6.88
CA PRO A 240 -6.76 4.43 -6.98
C PRO A 240 -8.14 4.40 -6.33
N VAL A 241 -8.73 3.20 -6.23
CA VAL A 241 -10.13 2.99 -5.89
C VAL A 241 -10.33 1.98 -4.77
N GLU A 242 -11.43 2.17 -4.04
CA GLU A 242 -11.97 1.23 -3.07
C GLU A 242 -13.41 0.86 -3.43
N ARG A 243 -13.78 -0.39 -3.17
CA ARG A 243 -15.10 -0.88 -3.56
C ARG A 243 -16.19 -0.33 -2.64
N GLN A 244 -17.19 0.36 -3.20
CA GLN A 244 -18.37 0.77 -2.45
C GLN A 244 -19.46 -0.32 -2.51
N PRO A 245 -20.06 -0.71 -1.35
CA PRO A 245 -21.21 -1.60 -1.35
C PRO A 245 -22.39 -0.96 -2.11
N ALA A 246 -22.96 -1.69 -3.07
CA ALA A 246 -24.24 -1.39 -3.74
C ALA A 246 -24.26 -0.31 -4.84
N THR A 247 -23.12 0.17 -5.35
CA THR A 247 -23.06 1.13 -6.48
C THR A 247 -22.17 0.65 -7.62
N SER A 248 -22.37 1.14 -8.86
CA SER A 248 -21.42 0.92 -9.96
C SER A 248 -20.14 1.74 -9.79
N SER A 249 -20.20 2.84 -9.04
CA SER A 249 -19.09 3.70 -8.69
C SER A 249 -18.26 3.15 -7.54
N TRP A 250 -16.96 3.45 -7.56
CA TRP A 250 -16.00 3.09 -6.53
C TRP A 250 -15.52 4.35 -5.80
N GLY A 251 -15.22 4.22 -4.51
CA GLY A 251 -14.66 5.30 -3.70
C GLY A 251 -13.22 5.59 -4.11
N ILE A 252 -12.79 6.84 -3.93
CA ILE A 252 -11.41 7.25 -4.19
C ILE A 252 -10.56 6.93 -2.96
N LYS A 253 -9.42 6.24 -3.14
CA LYS A 253 -8.45 5.98 -2.06
C LYS A 253 -7.62 7.21 -1.73
N TYR A 254 -7.05 7.23 -0.52
CA TYR A 254 -6.22 8.32 -0.01
C TYR A 254 -5.06 8.71 -0.96
N ASN A 255 -4.32 7.73 -1.49
CA ASN A 255 -3.19 8.00 -2.41
C ASN A 255 -3.63 8.69 -3.70
N TYR A 256 -4.82 8.37 -4.21
CA TYR A 256 -5.39 9.09 -5.34
C TYR A 256 -5.85 10.49 -4.95
N TYR A 257 -6.49 10.62 -3.79
CA TYR A 257 -6.96 11.91 -3.26
C TYR A 257 -5.83 12.92 -3.07
N GLN A 258 -4.63 12.47 -2.70
CA GLN A 258 -3.47 13.35 -2.54
C GLN A 258 -3.01 14.00 -3.86
N ALA A 259 -3.19 13.32 -5.00
CA ALA A 259 -2.76 13.80 -6.30
C ALA A 259 -3.73 13.36 -7.42
N PRO A 260 -4.97 13.87 -7.44
CA PRO A 260 -6.03 13.34 -8.31
C PRO A 260 -5.79 13.67 -9.79
N LEU A 261 -5.11 14.78 -10.10
CA LEU A 261 -4.78 15.14 -11.47
C LEU A 261 -3.69 14.23 -12.03
N GLU A 262 -2.68 13.94 -11.23
CA GLU A 262 -1.63 12.97 -11.54
C GLU A 262 -2.21 11.54 -11.61
N GLY A 263 -3.17 11.21 -10.75
CA GLY A 263 -3.93 9.97 -10.82
C GLY A 263 -4.70 9.81 -12.13
N ASP A 264 -5.45 10.85 -12.54
CA ASP A 264 -6.16 10.86 -13.82
C ASP A 264 -5.18 10.65 -14.99
N LYS A 265 -4.07 11.42 -15.02
CA LYS A 265 -3.03 11.30 -16.06
C LYS A 265 -2.42 9.90 -16.11
N LEU A 266 -2.16 9.29 -14.96
CA LEU A 266 -1.55 7.97 -14.89
C LEU A 266 -2.48 6.89 -15.47
N LEU A 267 -3.77 6.97 -15.15
CA LEU A 267 -4.78 6.06 -15.71
C LEU A 267 -4.92 6.24 -17.24
N ASP A 268 -4.84 7.48 -17.72
CA ASP A 268 -5.04 7.83 -19.13
C ASP A 268 -3.81 7.55 -20.03
N MET A 269 -2.58 7.48 -19.50
CA MET A 269 -1.37 7.51 -20.34
C MET A 269 -1.08 6.23 -21.13
N GLY A 270 -1.75 5.12 -20.81
CA GLY A 270 -1.57 3.81 -21.48
C GLY A 270 -0.44 2.94 -20.93
N VAL A 271 0.18 3.30 -19.80
CA VAL A 271 1.14 2.45 -19.11
C VAL A 271 0.42 1.26 -18.47
N PRO A 272 0.95 0.02 -18.52
CA PRO A 272 0.37 -1.10 -17.79
C PRO A 272 0.30 -0.83 -16.28
N ILE A 273 -0.90 -0.93 -15.70
CA ILE A 273 -1.17 -0.73 -14.28
C ILE A 273 -1.85 -1.98 -13.73
N ILE A 274 -1.34 -2.52 -12.63
CA ILE A 274 -2.00 -3.51 -11.80
C ILE A 274 -2.46 -2.79 -10.54
N ALA A 275 -3.76 -2.54 -10.44
CA ALA A 275 -4.40 -1.96 -9.28
C ALA A 275 -4.72 -3.08 -8.27
N VAL A 276 -4.00 -3.05 -7.16
CA VAL A 276 -4.27 -3.91 -6.00
C VAL A 276 -5.06 -3.10 -4.98
N SER A 277 -6.39 -3.22 -5.01
CA SER A 277 -7.27 -2.49 -4.10
C SER A 277 -7.32 -3.20 -2.74
N THR A 278 -7.05 -2.46 -1.67
CA THR A 278 -6.95 -3.01 -0.31
C THR A 278 -8.26 -3.53 0.24
N TRP A 279 -9.37 -2.88 -0.11
CA TRP A 279 -10.70 -3.24 0.36
C TRP A 279 -11.42 -4.21 -0.58
N LEU A 280 -10.67 -5.06 -1.30
CA LEU A 280 -11.17 -6.28 -1.93
C LEU A 280 -11.54 -7.30 -0.87
N GLY A 281 -12.63 -6.94 -0.21
CA GLY A 281 -13.18 -7.55 0.95
C GLY A 281 -12.34 -8.49 1.81
N ASN A 282 -11.12 -8.12 2.19
CA ASN A 282 -10.23 -8.98 2.95
C ASN A 282 -9.64 -8.26 4.16
N ALA A 283 -10.26 -8.42 5.34
CA ALA A 283 -9.77 -7.85 6.60
C ALA A 283 -8.28 -8.16 6.83
N ARG A 284 -7.84 -9.35 6.40
CA ARG A 284 -6.48 -9.88 6.54
C ARG A 284 -5.45 -9.10 5.71
N MET A 285 -5.92 -8.44 4.65
CA MET A 285 -5.14 -7.57 3.75
C MET A 285 -5.13 -6.10 4.17
N ASN A 286 -6.02 -5.72 5.10
CA ASN A 286 -6.23 -4.32 5.49
C ASN A 286 -5.63 -4.01 6.85
N ALA A 287 -5.58 -5.00 7.74
CA ALA A 287 -5.00 -4.81 9.05
C ALA A 287 -4.27 -6.04 9.59
N ILE A 288 -3.09 -5.80 10.18
CA ILE A 288 -2.37 -6.77 11.00
C ILE A 288 -2.85 -6.60 12.44
N VAL A 289 -3.58 -7.59 12.92
CA VAL A 289 -4.21 -7.58 14.24
C VAL A 289 -3.84 -8.84 14.99
N ASP A 290 -3.38 -8.68 16.23
CA ASP A 290 -3.13 -9.83 17.10
C ASP A 290 -4.43 -10.59 17.37
N LYS A 291 -4.35 -11.92 17.40
CA LYS A 291 -5.51 -12.78 17.61
C LYS A 291 -6.35 -12.44 18.83
N GLN A 292 -5.72 -11.92 19.90
CA GLN A 292 -6.45 -11.58 21.12
C GLN A 292 -7.39 -10.37 20.95
N TYR A 293 -7.13 -9.51 19.96
CA TYR A 293 -7.93 -8.31 19.69
C TYR A 293 -8.83 -8.46 18.44
N MET A 294 -8.68 -9.54 17.68
CA MET A 294 -9.41 -9.74 16.43
C MET A 294 -10.93 -9.63 16.60
N SER A 295 -11.49 -10.23 17.66
CA SER A 295 -12.93 -10.14 17.96
C SER A 295 -13.40 -8.68 18.17
N ALA A 296 -12.61 -7.88 18.92
CA ALA A 296 -12.91 -6.46 19.14
C ALA A 296 -12.78 -5.64 17.84
N TYR A 297 -11.75 -5.91 17.04
CA TYR A 297 -11.56 -5.28 15.74
C TYR A 297 -12.75 -5.55 14.81
N ARG A 298 -13.22 -6.80 14.71
CA ARG A 298 -14.38 -7.16 13.89
C ARG A 298 -15.66 -6.44 14.30
N ALA A 299 -15.87 -6.21 15.60
CA ALA A 299 -17.04 -5.48 16.09
C ALA A 299 -17.08 -4.00 15.66
N LEU A 300 -15.94 -3.43 15.23
CA LEU A 300 -15.83 -2.06 14.75
C LEU A 300 -16.04 -1.94 13.24
N LEU A 301 -15.99 -3.06 12.50
CA LEU A 301 -16.12 -3.05 11.05
C LEU A 301 -17.58 -2.72 10.66
N PRO A 302 -17.81 -1.99 9.55
CA PRO A 302 -19.16 -1.61 9.15
C PRO A 302 -20.04 -2.84 8.94
N LYS A 303 -21.17 -2.91 9.65
CA LYS A 303 -22.15 -4.01 9.52
C LYS A 303 -22.73 -4.04 8.11
N GLY A 304 -22.96 -5.23 7.56
CA GLY A 304 -23.52 -5.41 6.21
C GLY A 304 -22.51 -5.25 5.07
N THR A 305 -21.22 -5.08 5.38
CA THR A 305 -20.16 -5.24 4.38
C THR A 305 -20.05 -6.71 4.02
N THR A 306 -20.45 -7.08 2.79
CA THR A 306 -20.29 -8.42 2.22
C THR A 306 -18.81 -8.76 1.91
N PHE A 307 -17.89 -8.00 2.47
CA PHE A 307 -16.53 -7.78 1.96
C PHE A 307 -15.51 -7.96 3.06
N LEU A 308 -15.61 -9.03 3.82
CA LEU A 308 -14.53 -9.49 4.68
C LEU A 308 -14.66 -11.02 4.68
N PRO A 309 -13.58 -11.81 4.63
CA PRO A 309 -13.54 -12.98 5.48
C PRO A 309 -13.49 -12.44 6.92
N THR A 310 -14.64 -11.96 7.40
CA THR A 310 -15.10 -12.17 8.76
C THR A 310 -15.83 -13.51 8.81
N ASP A 311 -15.45 -14.46 7.94
CA ASP A 311 -15.61 -15.82 8.39
C ASP A 311 -14.69 -15.97 9.60
N ASP A 312 -15.14 -16.71 10.60
CA ASP A 312 -14.36 -16.90 11.81
C ASP A 312 -13.10 -17.75 11.56
N SER A 313 -12.71 -18.00 10.30
CA SER A 313 -11.61 -18.87 9.92
C SER A 313 -10.23 -18.24 10.14
N PHE A 314 -10.10 -16.91 10.11
CA PHE A 314 -8.84 -16.24 10.48
C PHE A 314 -8.93 -15.57 11.85
N LEU A 315 -8.29 -16.18 12.84
CA LEU A 315 -8.35 -15.73 14.23
C LEU A 315 -7.48 -14.52 14.53
N GLY A 316 -6.66 -14.05 13.59
CA GLY A 316 -5.64 -13.01 13.80
C GLY A 316 -4.23 -13.59 13.91
N PHE A 317 -3.23 -12.70 13.97
CA PHE A 317 -1.83 -13.09 14.03
C PHE A 317 -1.41 -13.48 15.45
N ASP A 318 -0.53 -14.46 15.55
CA ASP A 318 0.09 -14.88 16.79
C ASP A 318 1.21 -13.92 17.19
N ASN A 319 1.35 -13.68 18.50
CA ASN A 319 2.49 -13.01 19.14
C ASN A 319 2.72 -11.54 18.80
N LEU A 320 1.94 -10.91 17.91
CA LEU A 320 2.09 -9.49 17.56
C LEU A 320 2.09 -8.58 18.81
N ALA A 321 1.13 -8.80 19.71
CA ALA A 321 1.01 -8.03 20.95
C ALA A 321 2.00 -8.44 22.06
N LYS A 322 2.75 -9.51 21.82
CA LYS A 322 3.78 -10.04 22.72
C LYS A 322 5.18 -9.78 22.19
N ILE A 323 5.33 -9.13 21.02
CA ILE A 323 6.63 -8.72 20.51
C ILE A 323 7.28 -7.92 21.63
N PRO A 324 8.34 -8.46 22.26
CA PRO A 324 8.93 -7.79 23.40
C PRO A 324 9.45 -6.45 22.94
N THR A 325 9.44 -5.47 23.84
CA THR A 325 10.20 -4.23 23.63
C THR A 325 11.69 -4.52 23.77
N ASN A 326 12.21 -5.45 22.97
CA ASN A 326 13.62 -5.78 22.89
C ASN A 326 14.34 -4.49 22.45
N PRO A 327 15.25 -3.94 23.27
CA PRO A 327 15.94 -2.69 22.92
C PRO A 327 16.75 -2.77 21.61
N LYS A 328 16.99 -3.99 21.09
CA LYS A 328 17.67 -4.23 19.82
C LYS A 328 16.74 -4.36 18.60
N ALA A 329 15.41 -4.44 18.80
CA ALA A 329 14.42 -4.62 17.75
C ALA A 329 14.04 -3.29 17.08
N LYS A 330 15.02 -2.68 16.40
CA LYS A 330 14.95 -1.32 15.83
C LYS A 330 13.79 -1.16 14.83
N PHE A 331 13.52 -2.17 14.00
CA PHE A 331 12.42 -2.11 13.03
C PHE A 331 11.06 -2.11 13.72
N SER A 332 10.84 -3.01 14.68
CA SER A 332 9.58 -3.16 15.40
C SER A 332 9.17 -1.86 16.05
N HIS A 333 10.08 -1.23 16.78
CA HIS A 333 9.77 0.02 17.44
C HIS A 333 9.45 1.16 16.47
N TYR A 334 10.16 1.21 15.33
CA TYR A 334 9.93 2.26 14.33
C TYR A 334 8.61 2.05 13.56
N VAL A 335 8.31 0.81 13.14
CA VAL A 335 7.02 0.50 12.52
C VAL A 335 5.86 0.79 13.46
N PHE A 336 6.03 0.46 14.75
CA PHE A 336 5.00 0.72 15.75
C PHE A 336 4.81 2.22 16.02
N SER A 337 5.87 3.03 16.01
CA SER A 337 5.73 4.48 16.17
C SER A 337 5.06 5.16 14.97
N LEU A 338 5.29 4.66 13.76
CA LEU A 338 4.66 5.18 12.55
C LEU A 338 3.18 4.81 12.44
N ALA A 339 2.81 3.65 12.97
CA ALA A 339 1.42 3.19 13.00
C ALA A 339 0.53 3.95 14.00
N ASP A 340 1.11 4.78 14.88
CA ASP A 340 0.40 5.44 15.98
C ASP A 340 -0.66 6.46 15.50
N GLY A 341 -0.64 6.91 14.24
CA GLY A 341 -1.72 7.71 13.65
C GLY A 341 -3.08 7.01 13.66
N LEU A 342 -3.09 5.68 13.60
CA LEU A 342 -4.30 4.86 13.73
C LEU A 342 -4.67 4.67 15.21
N LYS A 343 -3.68 4.44 16.07
CA LYS A 343 -3.85 4.31 17.53
C LYS A 343 -4.48 5.54 18.15
N GLU A 344 -4.10 6.75 17.77
CA GLU A 344 -4.72 7.98 18.30
C GLU A 344 -6.20 8.13 17.89
N LYS A 345 -6.54 7.82 16.62
CA LYS A 345 -7.94 7.80 16.15
C LYS A 345 -8.76 6.69 16.83
N MET A 346 -8.14 5.57 17.19
CA MET A 346 -8.78 4.43 17.86
C MET A 346 -8.86 4.60 19.39
N ILE A 347 -7.86 5.22 20.03
CA ILE A 347 -7.87 5.61 21.44
C ILE A 347 -8.95 6.65 21.72
N GLN A 348 -9.16 7.60 20.81
CA GLN A 348 -10.28 8.54 20.91
C GLN A 348 -11.67 7.86 20.87
N ARG A 349 -11.75 6.58 20.50
CA ARG A 349 -12.99 5.79 20.53
C ARG A 349 -13.04 4.67 21.57
N TYR A 350 -11.97 3.94 21.88
CA TYR A 350 -12.00 2.84 22.85
C TYR A 350 -10.61 2.52 23.42
N GLN A 351 -10.42 2.69 24.74
CA GLN A 351 -9.18 2.39 25.50
C GLN A 351 -8.78 0.88 25.54
N VAL A 352 -9.01 0.09 24.50
CA VAL A 352 -8.79 -1.38 24.50
C VAL A 352 -7.95 -1.89 23.30
N LEU A 353 -7.62 -1.06 22.30
CA LEU A 353 -7.11 -1.54 20.99
C LEU A 353 -5.60 -1.39 20.79
N SER A 354 -4.77 -1.67 21.78
CA SER A 354 -3.35 -1.30 21.77
C SER A 354 -2.45 -1.99 20.71
N ASN A 355 -2.96 -2.80 19.76
CA ASN A 355 -2.14 -3.55 18.80
C ASN A 355 -2.83 -3.84 17.45
N THR A 356 -3.37 -2.82 16.78
CA THR A 356 -3.92 -2.92 15.41
C THR A 356 -3.13 -2.04 14.44
N PHE A 357 -2.70 -2.60 13.31
CA PHE A 357 -1.99 -1.87 12.25
C PHE A 357 -2.82 -1.93 10.97
N GLN A 358 -3.22 -0.81 10.38
CA GLN A 358 -3.74 -0.82 9.01
C GLN A 358 -2.53 -0.94 8.08
N ILE A 359 -2.39 -2.06 7.40
CA ILE A 359 -1.24 -2.33 6.53
C ILE A 359 -1.77 -2.80 5.20
N ASP A 360 -1.52 -2.00 4.16
CA ASP A 360 -1.56 -2.48 2.79
C ASP A 360 -0.28 -3.26 2.53
N HIS A 361 -0.39 -4.53 2.13
CA HIS A 361 0.75 -5.32 1.70
C HIS A 361 0.50 -6.00 0.35
N SER A 362 -0.43 -5.43 -0.43
CA SER A 362 -0.97 -6.05 -1.63
C SER A 362 0.00 -6.05 -2.83
N VAL A 363 1.01 -5.18 -2.82
CA VAL A 363 2.12 -5.22 -3.79
C VAL A 363 2.81 -6.58 -3.79
N GLN A 364 3.00 -7.20 -2.62
CA GLN A 364 3.70 -8.47 -2.48
C GLN A 364 3.03 -9.60 -3.27
N ILE A 365 1.71 -9.55 -3.42
CA ILE A 365 0.94 -10.58 -4.12
C ILE A 365 1.33 -10.63 -5.61
N VAL A 366 1.71 -9.49 -6.18
CA VAL A 366 2.08 -9.39 -7.60
C VAL A 366 3.58 -9.63 -7.79
N THR A 367 4.41 -9.13 -6.87
CA THR A 367 5.87 -9.19 -7.00
C THR A 367 6.43 -10.57 -6.62
N ASP A 368 5.82 -11.27 -5.68
CA ASP A 368 6.29 -12.59 -5.22
C ASP A 368 5.88 -13.70 -6.19
N LYS A 369 6.86 -14.39 -6.80
CA LYS A 369 6.61 -15.56 -7.67
C LYS A 369 5.77 -16.63 -7.00
N GLY A 370 5.96 -16.84 -5.70
CA GLY A 370 5.23 -17.83 -4.91
C GLY A 370 3.77 -17.44 -4.64
N MET A 371 3.37 -16.21 -4.93
CA MET A 371 2.01 -15.71 -4.71
C MET A 371 1.17 -15.57 -5.98
N LYS A 372 1.69 -15.98 -7.15
CA LYS A 372 0.93 -15.88 -8.40
C LYS A 372 -0.46 -16.53 -8.30
N GLU A 373 -0.55 -17.72 -7.72
CA GLU A 373 -1.82 -18.43 -7.55
C GLU A 373 -2.71 -17.83 -6.45
N ALA A 374 -2.17 -16.97 -5.59
CA ALA A 374 -2.96 -16.19 -4.64
C ALA A 374 -3.79 -15.11 -5.34
N LEU A 375 -3.44 -14.72 -6.57
CA LEU A 375 -4.27 -13.88 -7.44
C LEU A 375 -5.37 -14.73 -8.07
N GLY A 376 -6.48 -14.88 -7.33
CA GLY A 376 -7.61 -15.70 -7.76
C GLY A 376 -8.34 -15.15 -8.98
N GLU A 377 -8.51 -13.84 -9.05
CA GLU A 377 -9.24 -13.19 -10.15
C GLU A 377 -8.64 -11.82 -10.45
N VAL A 378 -8.39 -11.56 -11.73
CA VAL A 378 -7.89 -10.29 -12.25
C VAL A 378 -8.72 -9.92 -13.47
N MET A 379 -9.10 -8.65 -13.56
CA MET A 379 -9.98 -8.16 -14.60
C MET A 379 -9.43 -6.90 -15.25
N GLU A 380 -9.45 -6.86 -16.58
CA GLU A 380 -9.23 -5.63 -17.32
C GLU A 380 -10.40 -4.67 -17.12
N VAL A 381 -10.08 -3.44 -16.76
CA VAL A 381 -11.07 -2.40 -16.48
C VAL A 381 -10.71 -1.09 -17.16
N GLU A 382 -11.73 -0.28 -17.37
CA GLU A 382 -11.57 1.17 -17.54
C GLU A 382 -11.86 1.84 -16.20
N MET A 383 -11.00 2.80 -15.80
CA MET A 383 -11.21 3.63 -14.63
C MET A 383 -11.27 5.09 -15.09
N LYS A 384 -12.38 5.78 -14.79
CA LYS A 384 -12.56 7.20 -15.12
C LYS A 384 -13.12 7.94 -13.94
N ARG A 385 -12.60 9.14 -13.68
CA ARG A 385 -13.20 10.06 -12.74
C ARG A 385 -14.24 10.93 -13.48
N PRO A 386 -15.55 10.63 -13.37
CA PRO A 386 -16.58 11.29 -14.18
C PRO A 386 -16.74 12.77 -13.81
N ASP A 387 -16.59 13.09 -12.52
CA ASP A 387 -16.62 14.46 -12.02
C ASP A 387 -15.27 14.85 -11.44
N ARG A 388 -14.68 15.89 -12.02
CA ARG A 388 -13.37 16.38 -11.62
C ARG A 388 -13.40 17.34 -10.43
N ASP A 389 -14.58 17.73 -9.95
CA ASP A 389 -14.73 18.49 -8.70
C ASP A 389 -14.12 17.67 -7.53
N PRO A 390 -13.14 18.21 -6.79
CA PRO A 390 -12.55 17.55 -5.62
C PRO A 390 -13.56 17.17 -4.52
N LYS A 391 -14.79 17.68 -4.57
CA LYS A 391 -15.89 17.32 -3.67
C LYS A 391 -16.60 16.03 -4.06
N ASN A 392 -16.36 15.49 -5.26
CA ASN A 392 -16.98 14.29 -5.77
C ASN A 392 -15.99 13.13 -5.72
N TRP A 393 -16.34 12.11 -4.94
CA TRP A 393 -15.44 11.06 -4.45
C TRP A 393 -15.72 9.73 -5.11
N ALA A 394 -15.85 9.74 -6.44
CA ALA A 394 -16.21 8.57 -7.21
C ALA A 394 -15.29 8.41 -8.42
N ILE A 395 -14.88 7.18 -8.66
CA ILE A 395 -14.31 6.72 -9.93
C ILE A 395 -15.25 5.66 -10.48
N ASP A 396 -15.64 5.81 -11.73
CA ASP A 396 -16.38 4.79 -12.46
C ASP A 396 -15.39 3.71 -12.88
N VAL A 397 -15.72 2.47 -12.53
CA VAL A 397 -14.94 1.29 -12.88
C VAL A 397 -15.85 0.36 -13.67
N SER A 398 -15.47 0.03 -14.90
CA SER A 398 -16.24 -0.84 -15.78
C SER A 398 -15.36 -1.90 -16.45
N PRO A 399 -15.86 -3.12 -16.68
CA PRO A 399 -15.14 -4.13 -17.44
C PRO A 399 -14.91 -3.62 -18.87
N LYS A 400 -13.66 -3.65 -19.34
CA LYS A 400 -13.32 -3.27 -20.71
C LYS A 400 -12.11 -4.04 -21.17
N LYS A 401 -12.22 -4.72 -22.32
CA LYS A 401 -11.10 -5.46 -22.93
C LYS A 401 -10.11 -4.50 -23.57
N ASP A 402 -8.89 -4.98 -23.74
CA ASP A 402 -7.79 -4.30 -24.40
C ASP A 402 -7.39 -2.98 -23.71
N THR A 403 -7.56 -2.91 -22.37
CA THR A 403 -7.07 -1.78 -21.58
C THR A 403 -5.65 -2.03 -21.07
N ASN A 404 -5.07 -0.99 -20.47
CA ASN A 404 -3.79 -1.06 -19.76
C ASN A 404 -3.96 -1.25 -18.25
N VAL A 405 -5.19 -1.31 -17.73
CA VAL A 405 -5.46 -1.36 -16.29
C VAL A 405 -6.07 -2.70 -15.92
N PHE A 406 -5.35 -3.42 -15.06
CA PHE A 406 -5.77 -4.68 -14.45
C PHE A 406 -6.18 -4.40 -13.00
N LEU A 407 -7.43 -4.65 -12.67
CA LEU A 407 -7.90 -4.65 -11.29
C LEU A 407 -7.87 -6.08 -10.76
N VAL A 408 -7.12 -6.30 -9.69
CA VAL A 408 -7.26 -7.55 -8.94
C VAL A 408 -8.63 -7.52 -8.27
N THR A 409 -9.45 -8.54 -8.44
CA THR A 409 -10.82 -8.60 -7.92
C THR A 409 -11.01 -9.70 -6.89
N GLN A 410 -10.12 -10.68 -6.84
CA GLN A 410 -10.07 -11.72 -5.82
C GLN A 410 -8.63 -12.09 -5.45
N ILE A 411 -8.41 -12.24 -4.14
CA ILE A 411 -7.14 -12.66 -3.55
C ILE A 411 -7.40 -13.80 -2.56
N TYR A 412 -6.58 -14.84 -2.59
CA TYR A 412 -6.48 -15.86 -1.54
C TYR A 412 -5.34 -15.46 -0.60
N SER A 413 -5.65 -14.91 0.58
CA SER A 413 -4.64 -14.29 1.46
C SER A 413 -3.82 -15.27 2.29
N GLU A 414 -4.21 -16.54 2.41
CA GLU A 414 -3.53 -17.52 3.27
C GLU A 414 -2.01 -17.60 3.04
N PRO A 415 -1.48 -17.57 1.79
CA PRO A 415 -0.04 -17.55 1.56
C PRO A 415 0.62 -16.28 2.10
N LEU A 416 -0.06 -15.13 2.05
CA LEU A 416 0.46 -13.87 2.58
C LEU A 416 0.38 -13.83 4.11
N GLU A 417 -0.67 -14.39 4.70
CA GLU A 417 -0.82 -14.53 6.15
C GLU A 417 0.38 -15.27 6.76
N SER A 418 0.81 -16.38 6.14
CA SER A 418 2.00 -17.10 6.58
C SER A 418 3.25 -16.22 6.57
N LYS A 419 3.47 -15.44 5.51
CA LYS A 419 4.65 -14.57 5.41
C LYS A 419 4.61 -13.41 6.39
N VAL A 420 3.42 -12.85 6.63
CA VAL A 420 3.21 -11.83 7.65
C VAL A 420 3.47 -12.41 9.04
N GLN A 421 2.98 -13.62 9.34
CA GLN A 421 3.26 -14.31 10.59
C GLN A 421 4.77 -14.58 10.76
N ASP A 422 5.49 -14.92 9.69
CA ASP A 422 6.94 -15.10 9.72
C ASP A 422 7.69 -13.80 10.04
N VAL A 423 7.21 -12.65 9.56
CA VAL A 423 7.75 -11.32 9.93
C VAL A 423 7.49 -11.05 11.41
N ILE A 424 6.27 -11.31 11.90
CA ILE A 424 5.90 -11.11 13.31
C ILE A 424 6.74 -12.00 14.23
N ASN A 425 6.97 -13.26 13.86
CA ASN A 425 7.85 -14.16 14.61
C ASN A 425 9.29 -13.65 14.61
N TRP A 426 9.80 -13.22 13.46
CA TRP A 426 11.14 -12.63 13.33
C TRP A 426 11.31 -11.38 14.21
N MET A 427 10.30 -10.52 14.29
CA MET A 427 10.26 -9.38 15.21
C MET A 427 10.25 -9.84 16.68
N ALA A 428 9.41 -10.82 17.01
CA ALA A 428 9.30 -11.36 18.36
C ALA A 428 10.60 -12.00 18.86
N GLU A 429 11.38 -12.60 17.96
CA GLU A 429 12.68 -13.21 18.21
C GLU A 429 13.83 -12.19 18.29
N GLY A 430 13.55 -10.91 18.06
CA GLY A 430 14.52 -9.83 18.24
C GLY A 430 15.28 -9.42 16.98
N GLU A 431 14.71 -9.68 15.79
CA GLU A 431 15.17 -9.14 14.51
C GLU A 431 16.58 -9.59 14.12
N ALA A 432 16.84 -10.90 14.21
CA ALA A 432 18.11 -11.46 13.75
C ALA A 432 18.37 -11.11 12.27
N PRO A 433 19.64 -10.92 11.84
CA PRO A 433 19.97 -10.68 10.44
C PRO A 433 19.29 -11.68 9.49
N LEU A 434 18.81 -11.20 8.35
CA LEU A 434 18.14 -12.05 7.38
C LEU A 434 19.19 -12.83 6.59
N HIS A 435 19.14 -14.16 6.66
CA HIS A 435 20.05 -15.03 5.95
C HIS A 435 19.42 -15.53 4.65
N PHE A 436 20.07 -15.23 3.53
CA PHE A 436 19.65 -15.70 2.21
C PHE A 436 20.54 -16.87 1.76
N PRO A 437 19.96 -17.98 1.28
CA PRO A 437 20.76 -19.04 0.68
C PRO A 437 21.55 -18.48 -0.51
N ALA A 438 22.82 -18.89 -0.64
CA ALA A 438 23.82 -18.36 -1.58
C ALA A 438 23.43 -18.43 -3.09
N VAL A 439 22.26 -18.97 -3.41
CA VAL A 439 21.77 -19.18 -4.78
C VAL A 439 21.34 -17.86 -5.45
N ASN A 440 21.06 -16.80 -4.69
CA ASN A 440 20.68 -15.49 -5.23
C ASN A 440 21.84 -14.48 -5.36
N ALA A 441 23.05 -14.85 -4.94
CA ALA A 441 24.24 -13.98 -4.96
C ALA A 441 24.75 -13.64 -6.37
N LYS A 442 24.10 -14.10 -7.44
CA LYS A 442 24.45 -13.73 -8.82
C LYS A 442 23.83 -12.42 -9.29
N HIS A 443 22.78 -11.91 -8.61
CA HIS A 443 22.11 -10.67 -9.01
C HIS A 443 21.70 -9.74 -7.85
N THR A 444 22.08 -10.03 -6.60
CA THR A 444 21.94 -9.10 -5.45
C THR A 444 23.16 -8.19 -5.30
#